data_AF-A0A2V7XUT8-F1
#
_entry.id   AF-A0A2V7XUT8-F1
#
_cell.length_a   1.000
_cell.length_b   1.000
_cell.length_c   1.000
_cell.angle_alpha   90.00
_cell.angle_beta   90.00
_cell.angle_gamma   90.00
#
_symmetry.space_group_name_H-M   'P 1'
#
loop_
_entity.id
_entity.type
_entity.pdbx_description
1 polymer ?
#
loop_
_entity_poly.entity_id
_entity_poly.type
_entity_poly.pdbx_seq_one_letter_code
_entity_poly.pdbx_strand_id
1 'polypeptide(L)'
;MVASIGLIAALFASRSDLFLAIAGQLRGSSGRQFQTTVWVTNLSAQSTSVQATFLERHPLKSPPPSVAIGLAPGETKEIPDLPVQLQRLGVSGAIRFQSDTPIAVSARIFSAPEETGMHFNAEPRDAGLRKGDEALLQGVNYNGVVRQRTFLVETSGRPAGVIVWLRDSQGKEIAHDSFLIEPYEQRSVPIAELAHNTFFRNGSIVVRATGGSGCVLVSGVQVPAANSDGYFVEMTVTRARDRIGMSNAEVAIYALTALVVIAAVLLDFYNRKRRQAG
;
A
#
# COMPACT_ATOMS: atom_id res chain seq x y z
N MET A 1 17.76 -22.01 37.71
CA MET A 1 16.46 -21.47 38.16
C MET A 1 16.71 -20.03 38.59
N VAL A 2 16.43 -19.06 37.72
CA VAL A 2 16.51 -17.62 38.03
C VAL A 2 15.24 -17.02 37.47
N ALA A 3 14.35 -16.60 38.38
CA ALA A 3 13.22 -15.75 38.07
C ALA A 3 13.65 -14.30 38.27
N SER A 4 13.30 -13.43 37.33
CA SER A 4 13.20 -11.97 37.50
C SER A 4 12.10 -11.53 36.54
N ILE A 5 10.88 -11.28 37.05
CA ILE A 5 10.34 -9.95 37.42
C ILE A 5 10.39 -9.00 36.21
N GLY A 6 9.31 -8.51 35.63
CA GLY A 6 7.92 -8.53 36.03
C GLY A 6 7.05 -7.94 34.91
N LEU A 7 5.81 -8.38 34.93
CA LEU A 7 4.65 -7.88 34.23
C LEU A 7 4.64 -6.34 34.12
N ILE A 8 4.85 -5.80 32.92
CA ILE A 8 4.01 -4.68 32.47
C ILE A 8 2.96 -5.33 31.61
N ALA A 9 1.80 -5.56 32.21
CA ALA A 9 0.56 -5.63 31.46
C ALA A 9 0.44 -4.29 30.77
N ALA A 10 0.94 -4.19 29.54
CA ALA A 10 0.56 -3.10 28.66
C ALA A 10 -0.96 -3.17 28.61
N LEU A 11 -1.61 -2.02 28.79
CA LEU A 11 -3.03 -1.86 28.51
C LEU A 11 -3.28 -2.29 27.07
N PHE A 12 -3.54 -3.58 26.82
CA PHE A 12 -3.85 -4.13 25.50
C PHE A 12 -5.31 -3.84 25.16
N ALA A 13 -5.72 -2.59 25.33
CA ALA A 13 -6.83 -1.98 24.60
C ALA A 13 -6.22 -1.18 23.43
N SER A 14 -5.32 -1.80 22.65
CA SER A 14 -4.89 -1.19 21.39
C SER A 14 -5.89 -1.60 20.32
N ARG A 15 -6.81 -0.69 20.00
CA ARG A 15 -7.65 -0.76 18.80
C ARG A 15 -6.78 -1.15 17.59
N SER A 16 -7.21 -2.13 16.82
CA SER A 16 -6.55 -2.53 15.58
C SER A 16 -7.14 -1.81 14.37
N ASP A 17 -6.26 -1.37 13.47
CA ASP A 17 -6.59 -0.82 12.16
C ASP A 17 -5.56 -1.34 11.16
N LEU A 18 -5.91 -2.42 10.47
CA LEU A 18 -5.01 -3.21 9.62
C LEU A 18 -5.47 -3.19 8.17
N PHE A 19 -4.53 -3.36 7.24
CA PHE A 19 -4.79 -3.30 5.80
C PHE A 19 -4.16 -4.49 5.09
N LEU A 20 -4.97 -5.27 4.37
CA LEU A 20 -4.48 -6.16 3.32
C LEU A 20 -4.31 -5.33 2.05
N ALA A 21 -3.08 -5.21 1.56
CA ALA A 21 -2.75 -4.36 0.42
C ALA A 21 -3.40 -4.81 -0.90
N ILE A 22 -3.72 -6.12 -0.99
CA ILE A 22 -4.39 -6.73 -2.11
C ILE A 22 -5.36 -7.81 -1.63
N ALA A 23 -6.55 -7.81 -2.20
CA ALA A 23 -7.56 -8.86 -2.12
C ALA A 23 -8.43 -8.77 -3.37
N GLY A 24 -9.03 -9.89 -3.77
CA GLY A 24 -9.97 -9.89 -4.88
C GLY A 24 -10.46 -11.27 -5.25
N GLN A 25 -11.52 -11.26 -6.04
CA GLN A 25 -11.99 -12.42 -6.77
C GLN A 25 -11.96 -12.08 -8.25
N LEU A 26 -11.02 -12.66 -8.99
CA LEU A 26 -10.74 -12.27 -10.37
C LEU A 26 -10.59 -13.50 -11.26
N ARG A 27 -11.21 -13.46 -12.44
CA ARG A 27 -10.89 -14.41 -13.49
C ARG A 27 -9.67 -13.91 -14.26
N GLY A 28 -8.59 -14.67 -14.22
CA GLY A 28 -7.41 -14.42 -15.04
C GLY A 28 -7.66 -14.72 -16.52
N SER A 29 -6.79 -14.21 -17.38
CA SER A 29 -6.85 -14.44 -18.84
C SER A 29 -6.77 -15.91 -19.25
N SER A 30 -6.19 -16.77 -18.41
CA SER A 30 -6.15 -18.22 -18.60
C SER A 30 -7.44 -18.95 -18.17
N GLY A 31 -8.48 -18.22 -17.76
CA GLY A 31 -9.73 -18.80 -17.24
C GLY A 31 -9.66 -19.21 -15.77
N ARG A 32 -8.48 -19.19 -15.14
CA ARG A 32 -8.29 -19.44 -13.70
C ARG A 32 -9.00 -18.40 -12.86
N GLN A 33 -9.62 -18.84 -11.77
CA GLN A 33 -10.24 -17.94 -10.80
C GLN A 33 -9.30 -17.75 -9.62
N PHE A 34 -8.89 -16.51 -9.37
CA PHE A 34 -8.17 -16.11 -8.18
C PHE A 34 -9.18 -15.75 -7.09
N GLN A 35 -8.95 -16.25 -5.89
CA GLN A 35 -9.78 -16.02 -4.71
C GLN A 35 -8.92 -15.63 -3.51
N THR A 36 -9.50 -14.89 -2.57
CA THR A 36 -8.80 -14.46 -1.34
C THR A 36 -9.48 -15.06 -0.11
N THR A 37 -8.78 -15.96 0.56
CA THR A 37 -9.18 -16.44 1.90
C THR A 37 -8.42 -15.65 2.96
N VAL A 38 -9.11 -15.29 4.03
CA VAL A 38 -8.56 -14.52 5.15
C VAL A 38 -8.72 -15.29 6.45
N TRP A 39 -7.70 -15.27 7.30
CA TRP A 39 -7.79 -15.72 8.68
C TRP A 39 -7.72 -14.50 9.59
N VAL A 40 -8.68 -14.39 10.51
CA VAL A 40 -8.73 -13.31 11.50
C VAL A 40 -8.71 -13.93 12.90
N THR A 41 -7.73 -13.54 13.71
CA THR A 41 -7.57 -14.00 15.08
C THR A 41 -7.83 -12.86 16.06
N ASN A 42 -8.73 -13.08 17.01
CA ASN A 42 -8.90 -12.20 18.17
C ASN A 42 -7.80 -12.49 19.19
N LEU A 43 -6.93 -11.52 19.44
CA LEU A 43 -5.80 -11.67 20.37
C LEU A 43 -6.17 -11.28 21.80
N SER A 44 -7.41 -10.86 22.04
CA SER A 44 -7.88 -10.41 23.35
C SER A 44 -8.63 -11.50 24.12
N ALA A 45 -8.81 -11.26 25.42
CA ALA A 45 -9.60 -12.10 26.32
C ALA A 45 -11.12 -11.77 26.28
N GLN A 46 -11.56 -10.86 25.41
CA GLN A 46 -12.95 -10.43 25.28
C GLN A 46 -13.46 -10.73 23.87
N SER A 47 -14.76 -10.99 23.72
CA SER A 47 -15.36 -11.09 22.38
C SER A 47 -15.24 -9.74 21.65
N THR A 48 -15.07 -9.77 20.33
CA THR A 48 -14.95 -8.57 19.51
C THR A 48 -15.72 -8.69 18.21
N SER A 49 -16.06 -7.53 17.62
CA SER A 49 -16.53 -7.40 16.26
C SER A 49 -15.43 -6.74 15.43
N VAL A 50 -15.10 -7.34 14.28
CA VAL A 50 -14.15 -6.80 13.32
C VAL A 50 -14.92 -6.29 12.11
N GLN A 51 -14.76 -5.02 11.79
CA GLN A 51 -15.30 -4.44 10.58
C GLN A 51 -14.30 -4.62 9.43
N ALA A 52 -14.65 -5.43 8.43
CA ALA A 52 -13.90 -5.53 7.18
C ALA A 52 -14.55 -4.63 6.11
N THR A 53 -13.75 -3.83 5.40
CA THR A 53 -14.22 -2.88 4.38
C THR A 53 -13.36 -3.00 3.12
N PHE A 54 -13.99 -3.17 1.95
CA PHE A 54 -13.27 -3.25 0.68
C PHE A 54 -12.91 -1.86 0.16
N LEU A 55 -11.66 -1.64 -0.22
CA LEU A 55 -11.13 -0.39 -0.74
C LEU A 55 -10.76 -0.55 -2.22
N GLU A 56 -11.30 0.31 -3.08
CA GLU A 56 -11.10 0.27 -4.53
C GLU A 56 -10.33 1.48 -5.04
N ARG A 57 -10.01 1.48 -6.34
CA ARG A 57 -9.52 2.67 -7.04
C ARG A 57 -10.56 3.78 -6.99
N HIS A 58 -10.10 5.01 -6.81
CA HIS A 58 -10.96 6.19 -6.83
C HIS A 58 -11.56 6.43 -8.24
N PRO A 59 -12.80 6.96 -8.37
CA PRO A 59 -13.75 7.27 -7.28
C PRO A 59 -14.28 6.03 -6.59
N LEU A 60 -14.25 6.06 -5.25
CA LEU A 60 -14.89 5.02 -4.44
C LEU A 60 -16.39 5.01 -4.77
N LYS A 61 -16.95 3.82 -5.00
CA LYS A 61 -18.41 3.66 -5.02
C LYS A 61 -18.92 3.94 -3.61
N SER A 62 -19.80 4.93 -3.46
CA SER A 62 -20.29 5.37 -2.14
C SER A 62 -21.45 4.50 -1.64
N PRO A 63 -21.43 4.05 -0.36
CA PRO A 63 -20.25 3.83 0.49
C PRO A 63 -19.52 2.50 0.15
N PRO A 64 -18.23 2.37 0.49
CA PRO A 64 -17.52 1.11 0.33
C PRO A 64 -18.23 -0.03 1.09
N PRO A 65 -18.32 -1.23 0.52
CA PRO A 65 -19.05 -2.32 1.12
C PRO A 65 -18.27 -2.85 2.32
N SER A 66 -19.00 -3.31 3.33
CA SER A 66 -18.41 -3.70 4.60
C SER A 66 -19.16 -4.87 5.22
N VAL A 67 -18.46 -5.74 5.95
CA VAL A 67 -19.03 -6.87 6.68
C VAL A 67 -18.47 -6.92 8.10
N ALA A 68 -19.33 -7.20 9.07
CA ALA A 68 -18.94 -7.40 10.46
C ALA A 68 -18.64 -8.88 10.73
N ILE A 69 -17.50 -9.16 11.37
CA ILE A 69 -17.03 -10.50 11.70
C ILE A 69 -16.96 -10.60 13.22
N GLY A 70 -17.87 -11.39 13.82
CA GLY A 70 -17.84 -11.68 15.25
C GLY A 70 -16.79 -12.73 15.59
N LEU A 71 -16.02 -12.48 16.64
CA LEU A 71 -14.98 -13.38 17.17
C LEU A 71 -15.10 -13.51 18.69
N ALA A 72 -15.11 -14.74 19.19
CA ALA A 72 -14.94 -15.05 20.61
C ALA A 72 -13.49 -14.77 21.08
N PRO A 73 -13.22 -14.74 22.40
CA PRO A 73 -11.86 -14.59 22.93
C PRO A 73 -10.93 -15.67 22.36
N GLY A 74 -9.78 -15.26 21.80
CA GLY A 74 -8.82 -16.20 21.21
C GLY A 74 -9.25 -16.91 19.92
N GLU A 75 -10.47 -16.65 19.40
CA GLU A 75 -10.96 -17.32 18.19
C GLU A 75 -10.15 -16.91 16.97
N THR A 76 -9.78 -17.91 16.15
CA THR A 76 -9.34 -17.69 14.77
C THR A 76 -10.45 -18.16 13.85
N LYS A 77 -10.95 -17.26 13.00
CA LYS A 77 -11.96 -17.56 11.98
C LYS A 77 -11.34 -17.50 10.60
N GLU A 78 -11.53 -18.56 9.83
CA GLU A 78 -11.29 -18.57 8.38
C GLU A 78 -12.51 -18.00 7.65
N ILE A 79 -12.27 -17.05 6.75
CA ILE A 79 -13.29 -16.44 5.91
C ILE A 79 -12.93 -16.73 4.44
N PRO A 80 -13.56 -17.74 3.83
CA PRO A 80 -13.34 -18.05 2.43
C PRO A 80 -13.95 -16.97 1.53
N ASP A 81 -13.19 -16.59 0.50
CA ASP A 81 -13.57 -15.64 -0.54
C ASP A 81 -14.22 -14.36 0.02
N LEU A 82 -13.56 -13.72 0.99
CA LEU A 82 -14.05 -12.49 1.64
C LEU A 82 -14.50 -11.39 0.64
N PRO A 83 -13.85 -11.18 -0.53
CA PRO A 83 -14.36 -10.26 -1.54
C PRO A 83 -15.79 -10.56 -2.03
N VAL A 84 -16.22 -11.83 -2.08
CA VAL A 84 -17.61 -12.20 -2.40
C VAL A 84 -18.57 -11.72 -1.31
N GLN A 85 -18.20 -11.91 -0.05
CA GLN A 85 -19.01 -11.48 1.10
C GLN A 85 -19.12 -9.95 1.17
N LEU A 86 -18.08 -9.26 0.70
CA LEU A 86 -18.05 -7.81 0.48
C LEU A 86 -18.77 -7.37 -0.82
N GLN A 87 -19.43 -8.28 -1.55
CA GLN A 87 -20.12 -8.02 -2.81
C GLN A 87 -19.22 -7.35 -3.86
N ARG A 88 -17.99 -7.85 -4.00
CA ARG A 88 -16.94 -7.32 -4.87
C ARG A 88 -16.35 -8.42 -5.76
N LEU A 89 -17.20 -8.89 -6.66
CA LEU A 89 -16.86 -9.87 -7.69
C LEU A 89 -16.17 -9.20 -8.89
N GLY A 90 -15.16 -9.85 -9.45
CA GLY A 90 -14.49 -9.39 -10.68
C GLY A 90 -13.60 -8.16 -10.48
N VAL A 91 -13.25 -7.83 -9.24
CA VAL A 91 -12.40 -6.68 -8.90
C VAL A 91 -11.30 -7.08 -7.93
N SER A 92 -10.19 -6.33 -7.97
CA SER A 92 -9.15 -6.33 -6.94
C SER A 92 -9.13 -4.99 -6.24
N GLY A 93 -8.84 -5.02 -4.95
CA GLY A 93 -8.73 -3.86 -4.09
C GLY A 93 -7.92 -4.21 -2.85
N ALA A 94 -8.02 -3.38 -1.82
CA ALA A 94 -7.46 -3.63 -0.50
C ALA A 94 -8.62 -3.94 0.46
N ILE A 95 -8.32 -4.52 1.62
CA ILE A 95 -9.32 -4.68 2.69
C ILE A 95 -8.78 -4.05 3.96
N ARG A 96 -9.56 -3.15 4.54
CA ARG A 96 -9.30 -2.58 5.86
C ARG A 96 -10.05 -3.38 6.93
N PHE A 97 -9.37 -3.70 8.02
CA PHE A 97 -9.92 -4.37 9.18
C PHE A 97 -9.83 -3.45 10.39
N GLN A 98 -10.95 -3.17 11.03
CA GLN A 98 -11.03 -2.31 12.20
C GLN A 98 -11.63 -3.08 13.37
N SER A 99 -11.02 -3.00 14.54
CA SER A 99 -11.55 -3.59 15.76
C SER A 99 -11.13 -2.79 16.98
N ASP A 100 -11.99 -2.75 18.00
CA ASP A 100 -11.68 -2.07 19.28
C ASP A 100 -10.75 -2.89 20.18
N THR A 101 -10.45 -4.13 19.79
CA THR A 101 -9.48 -5.01 20.45
C THR A 101 -8.36 -5.41 19.49
N PRO A 102 -7.21 -5.88 20.01
CA PRO A 102 -6.13 -6.37 19.16
C PRO A 102 -6.54 -7.61 18.35
N ILE A 103 -6.29 -7.57 17.04
CA ILE A 103 -6.47 -8.70 16.13
C ILE A 103 -5.21 -8.97 15.30
N ALA A 104 -5.06 -10.19 14.82
CA ALA A 104 -4.15 -10.55 13.74
C ALA A 104 -4.94 -10.92 12.48
N VAL A 105 -4.42 -10.55 11.31
CA VAL A 105 -5.06 -10.86 10.02
C VAL A 105 -3.98 -11.33 9.06
N SER A 106 -4.21 -12.50 8.45
CA SER A 106 -3.41 -13.01 7.35
C SER A 106 -4.31 -13.46 6.20
N ALA A 107 -3.77 -13.54 5.00
CA ALA A 107 -4.52 -13.88 3.81
C ALA A 107 -3.72 -14.78 2.88
N ARG A 108 -4.46 -15.50 2.03
CA ARG A 108 -3.93 -16.24 0.90
C ARG A 108 -4.71 -15.87 -0.35
N ILE A 109 -4.00 -15.44 -1.38
CA ILE A 109 -4.54 -15.36 -2.74
C ILE A 109 -4.07 -16.58 -3.50
N PHE A 110 -5.00 -17.38 -3.99
CA PHE A 110 -4.68 -18.60 -4.74
C PHE A 110 -5.58 -18.72 -5.97
N SER A 111 -5.14 -19.50 -6.95
CA SER A 111 -5.99 -19.85 -8.09
C SER A 111 -6.70 -21.19 -7.90
N ALA A 112 -7.82 -21.41 -8.56
CA ALA A 112 -8.47 -22.71 -8.69
C ALA A 112 -8.42 -23.20 -10.15
N PRO A 113 -8.32 -24.53 -10.41
CA PRO A 113 -8.28 -25.64 -9.44
C PRO A 113 -6.89 -25.94 -8.86
N GLU A 114 -5.82 -25.33 -9.40
CA GLU A 114 -4.45 -25.48 -8.90
C GLU A 114 -4.18 -24.50 -7.76
N GLU A 115 -4.00 -24.98 -6.53
CA GLU A 115 -3.81 -24.18 -5.31
C GLU A 115 -2.46 -23.46 -5.19
N THR A 116 -1.81 -23.09 -6.30
CA THR A 116 -0.66 -22.17 -6.22
C THR A 116 -1.17 -20.80 -5.78
N GLY A 117 -0.45 -20.18 -4.85
CA GLY A 117 -0.90 -18.96 -4.21
C GLY A 117 0.14 -18.33 -3.31
N MET A 118 -0.13 -17.09 -2.95
CA MET A 118 0.73 -16.26 -2.11
C MET A 118 0.06 -16.02 -0.76
N HIS A 119 0.86 -16.10 0.30
CA HIS A 119 0.46 -15.76 1.67
C HIS A 119 1.08 -14.43 2.09
N PHE A 120 0.35 -13.62 2.86
CA PHE A 120 0.82 -12.34 3.38
C PHE A 120 -0.03 -11.92 4.58
N ASN A 121 0.49 -10.99 5.38
CA ASN A 121 -0.19 -10.45 6.55
C ASN A 121 -0.83 -9.08 6.24
N ALA A 122 -1.81 -8.70 7.04
CA ALA A 122 -2.30 -7.33 7.02
C ALA A 122 -1.33 -6.42 7.77
N GLU A 123 -1.11 -5.23 7.23
CA GLU A 123 -0.18 -4.25 7.77
C GLU A 123 -0.90 -3.21 8.62
N PRO A 124 -0.29 -2.73 9.73
CA PRO A 124 -0.82 -1.62 10.50
C PRO A 124 -1.01 -0.36 9.67
N ARG A 125 -2.03 0.43 10.02
CA ARG A 125 -2.33 1.73 9.41
C ARG A 125 -1.12 2.65 9.23
N ASP A 126 -0.17 2.63 10.15
CA ASP A 126 0.99 3.52 10.18
C ASP A 126 2.29 2.90 9.64
N ALA A 127 2.25 1.66 9.15
CA ALA A 127 3.41 0.99 8.57
C ALA A 127 3.87 1.61 7.23
N GLY A 128 2.94 2.25 6.50
CA GLY A 128 3.17 2.88 5.20
C GLY A 128 4.16 4.06 5.16
N LEU A 129 4.39 4.56 3.96
CA LEU A 129 5.21 5.73 3.66
C LEU A 129 4.49 7.02 4.04
N ARG A 130 5.18 7.88 4.79
CA ARG A 130 4.78 9.28 5.02
C ARG A 130 5.63 10.21 4.17
N LYS A 131 5.23 11.47 4.02
CA LYS A 131 5.98 12.48 3.26
C LYS A 131 7.48 12.45 3.59
N GLY A 132 8.30 12.26 2.56
CA GLY A 132 9.77 12.15 2.64
C GLY A 132 10.28 10.71 2.71
N ASP A 133 9.47 9.75 3.13
CA ASP A 133 9.84 8.33 3.19
C ASP A 133 9.93 7.73 1.78
N GLU A 134 10.70 6.66 1.67
CA GLU A 134 10.88 5.88 0.45
C GLU A 134 10.73 4.38 0.72
N ALA A 135 10.11 3.65 -0.21
CA ALA A 135 10.06 2.20 -0.24
C ALA A 135 10.80 1.65 -1.46
N LEU A 136 11.37 0.45 -1.31
CA LEU A 136 11.92 -0.36 -2.38
C LEU A 136 11.14 -1.67 -2.50
N LEU A 137 10.78 -2.05 -3.73
CA LEU A 137 10.36 -3.39 -4.13
C LEU A 137 11.42 -3.98 -5.04
N GLN A 138 11.96 -5.14 -4.66
CA GLN A 138 13.06 -5.80 -5.36
C GLN A 138 12.59 -6.92 -6.30
N GLY A 139 13.49 -7.34 -7.20
CA GLY A 139 13.28 -8.52 -8.04
C GLY A 139 12.18 -8.34 -9.09
N VAL A 140 11.92 -7.11 -9.52
CA VAL A 140 10.87 -6.79 -10.48
C VAL A 140 11.29 -7.24 -11.88
N ASN A 141 10.40 -7.95 -12.58
CA ASN A 141 10.65 -8.42 -13.94
C ASN A 141 9.53 -8.01 -14.88
N TYR A 142 9.90 -7.63 -16.11
CA TYR A 142 8.93 -7.44 -17.19
C TYR A 142 9.53 -7.88 -18.52
N ASN A 143 8.98 -8.97 -19.05
CA ASN A 143 9.47 -9.67 -20.24
C ASN A 143 8.33 -10.30 -21.05
N GLY A 144 7.10 -9.79 -20.88
CA GLY A 144 5.89 -10.31 -21.52
C GLY A 144 5.32 -11.62 -20.92
N VAL A 145 6.10 -12.37 -20.13
CA VAL A 145 5.64 -13.63 -19.51
C VAL A 145 5.38 -13.54 -18.01
N VAL A 146 5.82 -12.47 -17.36
CA VAL A 146 5.50 -12.18 -15.95
C VAL A 146 4.50 -11.04 -15.87
N ARG A 147 3.41 -11.27 -15.13
CA ARG A 147 2.44 -10.23 -14.79
C ARG A 147 2.83 -9.64 -13.45
N GLN A 148 3.43 -8.44 -13.46
CA GLN A 148 3.77 -7.70 -12.24
C GLN A 148 2.81 -6.52 -12.05
N ARG A 149 2.35 -6.34 -10.81
CA ARG A 149 1.56 -5.19 -10.39
C ARG A 149 2.11 -4.65 -9.08
N THR A 150 2.09 -3.33 -8.95
CA THR A 150 2.37 -2.62 -7.71
C THR A 150 1.06 -2.09 -7.14
N PHE A 151 0.84 -2.29 -5.85
CA PHE A 151 -0.34 -1.84 -5.13
C PHE A 151 0.07 -0.72 -4.18
N LEU A 152 -0.60 0.41 -4.29
CA LEU A 152 -0.47 1.57 -3.43
C LEU A 152 -1.77 1.69 -2.64
N VAL A 153 -1.71 1.75 -1.32
CA VAL A 153 -2.91 1.84 -0.46
C VAL A 153 -2.78 2.98 0.51
N GLU A 154 -3.69 3.94 0.45
CA GLU A 154 -3.76 5.01 1.45
C GLU A 154 -4.47 4.49 2.71
N THR A 155 -3.80 4.60 3.86
CA THR A 155 -4.26 3.97 5.11
C THR A 155 -4.72 4.97 6.17
N SER A 156 -4.37 6.24 6.01
CA SER A 156 -4.63 7.28 7.02
C SER A 156 -5.98 7.99 6.86
N GLY A 157 -6.66 7.82 5.73
CA GLY A 157 -7.86 8.59 5.37
C GLY A 157 -7.55 10.02 4.91
N ARG A 158 -6.34 10.27 4.41
CA ARG A 158 -5.89 11.59 3.94
C ARG A 158 -5.10 11.45 2.64
N PRO A 159 -5.22 12.37 1.67
CA PRO A 159 -4.54 12.22 0.40
C PRO A 159 -3.01 12.24 0.55
N ALA A 160 -2.32 11.51 -0.32
CA ALA A 160 -0.87 11.44 -0.41
C ALA A 160 -0.40 11.54 -1.87
N GLY A 161 0.59 12.40 -2.11
CA GLY A 161 1.33 12.42 -3.37
C GLY A 161 2.47 11.42 -3.31
N VAL A 162 2.62 10.59 -4.34
CA VAL A 162 3.72 9.63 -4.47
C VAL A 162 4.34 9.70 -5.87
N ILE A 163 5.65 9.44 -5.96
CA ILE A 163 6.33 9.16 -7.22
C ILE A 163 6.83 7.72 -7.17
N VAL A 164 6.66 7.01 -8.28
CA VAL A 164 7.06 5.63 -8.48
C VAL A 164 8.10 5.59 -9.58
N TRP A 165 9.33 5.22 -9.25
CA TRP A 165 10.40 5.00 -10.23
C TRP A 165 10.57 3.52 -10.50
N LEU A 166 10.81 3.19 -11.76
CA LEU A 166 11.28 1.90 -12.21
C LEU A 166 12.77 1.99 -12.54
N ARG A 167 13.56 1.09 -11.96
CA ARG A 167 15.01 0.98 -12.22
C ARG A 167 15.37 -0.38 -12.76
N ASP A 168 16.39 -0.42 -13.61
CA ASP A 168 17.00 -1.65 -14.09
C ASP A 168 17.86 -2.32 -13.01
N SER A 169 18.53 -3.42 -13.38
CA SER A 169 19.41 -4.18 -12.48
C SER A 169 20.70 -3.45 -12.08
N GLN A 170 21.04 -2.36 -12.77
CA GLN A 170 22.18 -1.49 -12.44
C GLN A 170 21.74 -0.28 -11.62
N GLY A 171 20.45 -0.16 -11.29
CA GLY A 171 19.88 0.97 -10.57
C GLY A 171 19.65 2.20 -11.45
N LYS A 172 19.83 2.10 -12.77
CA LYS A 172 19.52 3.19 -13.71
C LYS A 172 18.01 3.28 -13.89
N GLU A 173 17.50 4.49 -13.87
CA GLU A 173 16.08 4.75 -14.14
C GLU A 173 15.69 4.35 -15.56
N ILE A 174 14.61 3.58 -15.65
CA ILE A 174 13.94 3.24 -16.91
C ILE A 174 12.78 4.22 -17.15
N ALA A 175 11.96 4.44 -16.13
CA ALA A 175 10.76 5.26 -16.19
C ALA A 175 10.32 5.70 -14.78
N HIS A 176 9.42 6.67 -14.70
CA HIS A 176 8.73 7.03 -13.47
C HIS A 176 7.34 7.61 -13.75
N ASP A 177 6.48 7.56 -12.74
CA ASP A 177 5.16 8.20 -12.75
C ASP A 177 4.85 8.82 -11.40
N SER A 178 3.98 9.84 -11.42
CA SER A 178 3.48 10.49 -10.20
C SER A 178 1.99 10.26 -10.01
N PHE A 179 1.58 10.01 -8.77
CA PHE A 179 0.21 9.70 -8.43
C PHE A 179 -0.23 10.52 -7.21
N LEU A 180 -1.42 11.12 -7.29
CA LEU A 180 -2.19 11.50 -6.11
C LEU A 180 -3.04 10.30 -5.70
N ILE A 181 -2.83 9.79 -4.49
CA ILE A 181 -3.63 8.71 -3.90
C ILE A 181 -4.63 9.34 -2.95
N GLU A 182 -5.91 9.10 -3.20
CA GLU A 182 -7.01 9.67 -2.42
C GLU A 182 -7.20 8.94 -1.06
N PRO A 183 -7.93 9.55 -0.10
CA PRO A 183 -8.27 8.89 1.16
C PRO A 183 -8.83 7.49 0.97
N TYR A 184 -8.20 6.50 1.60
CA TYR A 184 -8.58 5.08 1.51
C TYR A 184 -8.66 4.51 0.09
N GLU A 185 -7.93 5.10 -0.87
CA GLU A 185 -7.80 4.53 -2.22
C GLU A 185 -6.82 3.36 -2.24
N GLN A 186 -7.19 2.32 -3.00
CA GLN A 186 -6.25 1.31 -3.50
C GLN A 186 -5.96 1.59 -4.97
N ARG A 187 -4.71 1.90 -5.33
CA ARG A 187 -4.27 2.05 -6.72
C ARG A 187 -3.36 0.92 -7.15
N SER A 188 -3.73 0.24 -8.23
CA SER A 188 -2.92 -0.83 -8.81
C SER A 188 -2.25 -0.36 -10.09
N VAL A 189 -0.92 -0.38 -10.11
CA VAL A 189 -0.06 0.06 -11.22
C VAL A 189 0.51 -1.19 -11.92
N PRO A 190 0.05 -1.54 -13.14
CA PRO A 190 0.63 -2.60 -13.93
C PRO A 190 2.04 -2.23 -14.39
N ILE A 191 2.97 -3.18 -14.38
CA ILE A 191 4.35 -2.91 -14.81
C ILE A 191 4.47 -2.50 -16.27
N ALA A 192 3.58 -3.00 -17.14
CA ALA A 192 3.59 -2.66 -18.56
C ALA A 192 3.32 -1.17 -18.79
N GLU A 193 2.45 -0.58 -17.96
CA GLU A 193 2.14 0.85 -17.96
C GLU A 193 3.37 1.63 -17.49
N LEU A 194 3.90 1.31 -16.31
CA LEU A 194 5.07 2.01 -15.74
C LEU A 194 6.33 1.89 -16.61
N ALA A 195 6.55 0.72 -17.24
CA ALA A 195 7.75 0.46 -18.04
C ALA A 195 7.65 1.00 -19.47
N HIS A 196 6.50 1.57 -19.88
CA HIS A 196 6.23 1.97 -21.26
C HIS A 196 6.55 0.86 -22.27
N ASN A 197 6.17 -0.38 -21.94
CA ASN A 197 6.48 -1.60 -22.69
C ASN A 197 7.99 -1.92 -22.88
N THR A 198 8.89 -1.30 -22.11
CA THR A 198 10.34 -1.60 -22.14
C THR A 198 10.65 -2.83 -21.30
N PHE A 199 11.21 -3.88 -21.90
CA PHE A 199 11.59 -5.09 -21.17
C PHE A 199 12.86 -4.93 -20.35
N PHE A 200 12.86 -5.52 -19.16
CA PHE A 200 14.00 -5.56 -18.25
C PHE A 200 13.89 -6.79 -17.33
N ARG A 201 15.00 -7.12 -16.67
CA ARG A 201 15.07 -8.20 -15.69
C ARG A 201 15.75 -7.71 -14.43
N ASN A 202 15.35 -8.28 -13.29
CA ASN A 202 15.94 -7.99 -11.99
C ASN A 202 15.99 -6.50 -11.66
N GLY A 203 14.95 -5.76 -12.07
CA GLY A 203 14.80 -4.36 -11.74
C GLY A 203 14.28 -4.16 -10.32
N SER A 204 14.05 -2.89 -9.98
CA SER A 204 13.41 -2.50 -8.73
C SER A 204 12.40 -1.39 -8.96
N ILE A 205 11.40 -1.33 -8.08
CA ILE A 205 10.48 -0.19 -8.00
C ILE A 205 10.81 0.57 -6.74
N VAL A 206 11.03 1.87 -6.88
CA VAL A 206 11.22 2.80 -5.77
C VAL A 206 9.99 3.67 -5.67
N VAL A 207 9.41 3.81 -4.49
CA VAL A 207 8.25 4.68 -4.25
C VAL A 207 8.60 5.70 -3.20
N ARG A 208 8.41 6.99 -3.48
CA ARG A 208 8.61 8.07 -2.50
C ARG A 208 7.32 8.83 -2.29
N ALA A 209 6.96 9.05 -1.04
CA ALA A 209 5.87 9.95 -0.70
C ALA A 209 6.37 11.41 -0.76
N THR A 210 5.81 12.21 -1.66
CA THR A 210 6.28 13.57 -1.98
C THR A 210 5.42 14.66 -1.38
N GLY A 211 4.14 14.39 -1.12
CA GLY A 211 3.19 15.40 -0.66
C GLY A 211 2.01 14.83 0.13
N GLY A 212 1.19 15.73 0.66
CA GLY A 212 0.06 15.38 1.51
C GLY A 212 0.46 14.99 2.94
N SER A 213 -0.55 14.61 3.72
CA SER A 213 -0.39 14.10 5.09
C SER A 213 -0.83 12.65 5.24
N GLY A 214 -1.03 11.98 4.10
CA GLY A 214 -1.43 10.57 4.04
C GLY A 214 -0.33 9.61 4.45
N CYS A 215 -0.69 8.33 4.50
CA CYS A 215 0.22 7.20 4.72
C CYS A 215 -0.04 6.16 3.63
N VAL A 216 1.00 5.73 2.91
CA VAL A 216 0.84 4.85 1.74
C VAL A 216 1.58 3.53 1.93
N LEU A 217 0.85 2.42 2.04
CA LEU A 217 1.43 1.08 1.93
C LEU A 217 1.77 0.77 0.48
N VAL A 218 2.89 0.08 0.28
CA VAL A 218 3.38 -0.34 -1.03
C VAL A 218 3.62 -1.84 -1.01
N SER A 219 3.09 -2.54 -2.00
CA SER A 219 3.33 -3.98 -2.17
C SER A 219 3.41 -4.37 -3.64
N GLY A 220 4.15 -5.43 -3.94
CA GLY A 220 4.27 -5.99 -5.28
C GLY A 220 3.69 -7.39 -5.36
N VAL A 221 3.11 -7.73 -6.52
CA VAL A 221 2.79 -9.12 -6.86
C VAL A 221 3.37 -9.43 -8.22
N GLN A 222 4.03 -10.58 -8.33
CA GLN A 222 4.54 -11.12 -9.60
C GLN A 222 3.95 -12.49 -9.85
N VAL A 223 3.29 -12.68 -10.99
CA VAL A 223 2.67 -13.94 -11.39
C VAL A 223 3.27 -14.40 -12.74
N PRO A 224 4.13 -15.42 -12.74
CA PRO A 224 4.62 -16.03 -13.97
C PRO A 224 3.48 -16.68 -14.78
N ALA A 225 3.50 -16.55 -16.10
CA ALA A 225 2.49 -17.15 -16.98
C ALA A 225 2.55 -18.68 -17.00
N ALA A 226 3.74 -19.27 -16.81
CA ALA A 226 3.97 -20.70 -16.97
C ALA A 226 3.24 -21.57 -15.93
N ASN A 227 3.21 -21.14 -14.67
CA ASN A 227 2.66 -21.92 -13.54
C ASN A 227 1.65 -21.14 -12.69
N SER A 228 1.47 -19.83 -12.94
CA SER A 228 0.66 -18.93 -12.11
C SER A 228 1.05 -18.93 -10.62
N ASP A 229 2.26 -19.39 -10.29
CA ASP A 229 2.78 -19.41 -8.93
C ASP A 229 3.32 -18.03 -8.58
N GLY A 230 2.42 -17.19 -8.09
CA GLY A 230 2.73 -15.82 -7.79
C GLY A 230 3.42 -15.67 -6.45
N TYR A 231 4.29 -14.68 -6.33
CA TYR A 231 4.87 -14.28 -5.06
C TYR A 231 4.53 -12.84 -4.73
N PHE A 232 4.38 -12.60 -3.43
CA PHE A 232 4.16 -11.30 -2.83
C PHE A 232 5.50 -10.67 -2.46
N VAL A 233 5.65 -9.37 -2.73
CA VAL A 233 6.85 -8.60 -2.40
C VAL A 233 6.43 -7.47 -1.47
N GLU A 234 6.90 -7.56 -0.23
CA GLU A 234 6.74 -6.49 0.76
C GLU A 234 7.71 -5.34 0.48
N MET A 235 7.30 -4.13 0.87
CA MET A 235 8.17 -2.97 0.81
C MET A 235 9.28 -3.03 1.85
N THR A 236 10.48 -2.61 1.46
CA THR A 236 11.52 -2.21 2.41
C THR A 236 11.53 -0.70 2.53
N VAL A 237 11.29 -0.16 3.73
CA VAL A 237 11.12 1.29 3.95
C VAL A 237 12.42 1.92 4.44
N THR A 238 12.82 3.01 3.80
CA THR A 238 13.81 3.98 4.30
C THR A 238 13.06 5.23 4.76
N ARG A 239 13.09 5.52 6.07
CA ARG A 239 12.39 6.70 6.61
C ARG A 239 13.17 7.98 6.33
N ALA A 240 12.45 9.08 6.12
CA ALA A 240 13.07 10.38 5.91
C ALA A 240 14.03 10.77 7.04
N ARG A 241 13.65 10.46 8.29
CA ARG A 241 14.44 10.74 9.49
C ARG A 241 15.75 9.94 9.57
N ASP A 242 15.82 8.80 8.89
CA ASP A 242 16.98 7.90 8.92
C ASP A 242 17.99 8.25 7.81
N ARG A 243 17.63 9.17 6.89
CA ARG A 243 18.55 9.70 5.88
C ARG A 243 19.51 10.70 6.53
N ILE A 244 20.72 10.24 6.81
CA ILE A 244 21.82 11.09 7.24
C ILE A 244 22.25 11.97 6.06
N GLY A 245 21.73 13.20 6.02
CA GLY A 245 22.05 14.22 5.02
C GLY A 245 21.12 14.22 3.80
N MET A 246 20.57 15.39 3.46
CA MET A 246 19.96 15.60 2.14
C MET A 246 21.06 15.47 1.08
N SER A 247 20.79 14.74 0.00
CA SER A 247 21.69 14.76 -1.15
C SER A 247 21.80 16.19 -1.70
N ASN A 248 22.95 16.57 -2.25
CA ASN A 248 23.14 17.91 -2.83
C ASN A 248 22.10 18.24 -3.91
N ALA A 249 21.63 17.24 -4.66
CA ALA A 249 20.57 17.39 -5.66
C ALA A 249 19.22 17.73 -5.01
N GLU A 250 18.91 17.09 -3.88
CA GLU A 250 17.68 17.34 -3.13
C GLU A 250 17.71 18.73 -2.46
N VAL A 251 18.86 19.14 -1.93
CA VAL A 251 19.08 20.52 -1.47
C VAL A 251 18.86 21.52 -2.61
N ALA A 252 19.39 21.24 -3.80
CA ALA A 252 19.25 22.11 -4.96
C ALA A 252 17.78 22.25 -5.41
N ILE A 253 17.02 21.14 -5.46
CA ILE A 253 15.59 21.16 -5.82
C ILE A 253 14.78 21.96 -4.79
N TYR A 254 15.03 21.76 -3.50
CA TYR A 254 14.35 22.52 -2.46
C TYR A 254 14.72 24.01 -2.50
N ALA A 255 16.00 24.33 -2.75
CA ALA A 255 16.44 25.71 -2.89
C ALA A 255 15.81 26.41 -4.11
N LEU A 256 15.76 25.74 -5.26
CA LEU A 256 15.09 26.25 -6.46
C LEU A 256 13.60 26.48 -6.24
N THR A 257 12.92 25.52 -5.61
CA THR A 257 11.49 25.65 -5.29
C THR A 257 11.25 26.81 -4.33
N ALA A 258 12.07 26.96 -3.30
CA ALA A 258 12.00 28.09 -2.37
C ALA A 258 12.22 29.43 -3.07
N LEU A 259 13.20 29.52 -3.98
CA LEU A 259 13.46 30.73 -4.77
C LEU A 259 12.28 31.12 -5.66
N VAL A 260 11.62 30.15 -6.30
CA VAL A 260 10.42 30.41 -7.12
C VAL A 260 9.29 30.96 -6.26
N VAL A 261 9.06 30.39 -5.08
CA VAL A 261 8.03 30.88 -4.15
C VAL A 261 8.36 32.29 -3.66
N ILE A 262 9.62 32.56 -3.27
CA ILE A 262 10.06 33.90 -2.85
C ILE A 262 9.86 34.91 -3.98
N ALA A 263 10.27 34.57 -5.20
CA ALA A 263 10.10 35.45 -6.36
C ALA A 263 8.62 35.76 -6.64
N ALA A 264 7.73 34.76 -6.55
CA ALA A 264 6.30 34.94 -6.71
C ALA A 264 5.70 35.87 -5.63
N VAL A 265 6.12 35.71 -4.36
CA VAL A 265 5.68 36.56 -3.26
C VAL A 265 6.18 38.00 -3.42
N LEU A 266 7.45 38.19 -3.79
CA LEU A 266 8.03 39.52 -4.04
C LEU A 266 7.33 40.23 -5.21
N LEU A 267 7.01 39.49 -6.28
CA LEU A 267 6.30 40.03 -7.42
C LEU A 267 4.87 40.46 -7.06
N ASP A 268 4.14 39.66 -6.27
CA ASP A 268 2.81 40.04 -5.76
C ASP A 268 2.90 41.30 -4.89
N PHE A 269 3.85 41.35 -3.96
CA PHE A 269 4.06 42.51 -3.10
C PHE A 269 4.36 43.79 -3.90
N TYR A 270 5.24 43.71 -4.90
CA TYR A 270 5.56 44.83 -5.79
C TYR A 270 4.31 45.32 -6.55
N ASN A 271 3.51 44.40 -7.08
CA ASN A 271 2.29 44.72 -7.81
C ASN A 271 1.23 45.38 -6.91
N ARG A 272 1.09 44.95 -5.65
CA ARG A 272 0.19 45.59 -4.68
C ARG A 272 0.61 47.02 -4.37
N LYS A 273 1.91 47.26 -4.13
CA LYS A 273 2.43 48.61 -3.85
C LYS A 273 2.21 49.56 -5.03
N ARG A 274 2.40 49.09 -6.26
CA ARG A 274 2.15 49.88 -7.47
C ARG A 274 0.69 50.30 -7.62
N ARG A 275 -0.27 49.44 -7.24
CA ARG A 275 -1.71 49.75 -7.27
C ARG A 275 -2.16 50.76 -6.22
N GLN A 276 -1.41 50.95 -5.14
CA GLN A 276 -1.71 51.95 -4.11
C GLN A 276 -1.15 53.34 -4.43
N ALA A 277 -0.23 53.43 -5.40
CA ALA A 277 0.50 54.64 -5.72
C ALA A 277 -0.01 55.37 -6.99
N GLY A 278 -1.05 54.84 -7.65
CA GLY A 278 -1.71 55.46 -8.79
C GLY A 278 -3.22 55.48 -8.57
#